data_AF-A0A2G6D6D6-F1
#
_entry.id   AF-A0A2G6D6D6-F1
#
_cell.length_a   1.000
_cell.length_b   1.000
_cell.length_c   1.000
_cell.angle_alpha   90.00
_cell.angle_beta   90.00
_cell.angle_gamma   90.00
#
_symmetry.space_group_name_H-M   'P 1'
#
loop_
_entity.id
_entity.type
_entity.pdbx_description
1 polymer ?
#
loop_
_entity_poly.entity_id
_entity_poly.type
_entity_poly.pdbx_seq_one_letter_code
_entity_poly.pdbx_strand_id
1 'polypeptide(L)'
;MITTVTTSTTPVVDLDDVNPGCHIDAVGAFKPTMQEVGSRLIIKARVVVDSLPACLEETGDLPVPVCNGEYERNEIFGELGEIVTGEKQGRTDAGQITFFESVVSLLKIWLRRVWGLSRCGYR
;
A
#
# COMPACT_ATOMS: atom_id res chain seq x y z
N MET A 1 4.54 5.75 -14.16
CA MET A 1 4.46 4.83 -13.02
C MET A 1 5.66 5.10 -12.13
N ILE A 2 5.47 5.10 -10.82
CA ILE A 2 6.52 5.28 -9.81
C ILE A 2 6.45 4.07 -8.90
N THR A 3 7.61 3.51 -8.55
CA THR A 3 7.72 2.40 -7.60
C THR A 3 8.57 2.86 -6.43
N THR A 4 8.07 2.71 -5.20
CA THR A 4 8.80 3.04 -3.98
C THR A 4 9.24 1.75 -3.28
N VAL A 5 10.56 1.63 -3.07
CA VAL A 5 11.22 0.46 -2.46
C VAL A 5 12.32 0.94 -1.51
N THR A 6 11.93 1.77 -0.56
CA THR A 6 12.79 2.48 0.38
C THR A 6 12.40 2.11 1.80
N THR A 7 13.33 2.34 2.73
CA THR A 7 13.10 2.17 4.17
C THR A 7 12.79 3.52 4.83
N SER A 8 12.25 4.48 4.09
CA SER A 8 12.02 5.84 4.58
C SER A 8 10.99 5.86 5.70
N THR A 9 11.19 6.73 6.68
CA THR A 9 10.24 7.02 7.78
C THR A 9 9.42 8.28 7.52
N THR A 10 9.65 8.94 6.38
CA THR A 10 8.96 10.15 5.94
C THR A 10 8.73 10.07 4.44
N PRO A 11 7.61 10.61 3.93
CA PRO A 11 7.30 10.58 2.50
C PRO A 11 8.47 11.01 1.61
N VAL A 12 8.79 10.20 0.61
CA VAL A 12 9.76 10.49 -0.45
C VAL A 12 9.07 10.90 -1.76
N VAL A 13 7.77 10.62 -1.87
CA VAL A 13 6.89 11.05 -2.97
C VAL A 13 5.57 11.54 -2.37
N ASP A 14 5.09 12.70 -2.82
CA ASP A 14 3.77 13.24 -2.45
C ASP A 14 3.01 13.71 -3.70
N LEU A 15 1.81 14.27 -3.50
CA LEU A 15 0.88 14.63 -4.57
C LEU A 15 1.46 15.62 -5.58
N ASP A 16 2.32 16.53 -5.14
CA ASP A 16 2.89 17.56 -6.02
C ASP A 16 3.97 17.00 -6.96
N ASP A 17 4.44 15.77 -6.70
CA ASP A 17 5.46 15.09 -7.50
C ASP A 17 4.87 14.28 -8.66
N VAL A 18 3.54 14.17 -8.75
CA VAL A 18 2.86 13.23 -9.67
C VAL A 18 1.87 13.92 -10.59
N ASN A 19 1.91 13.52 -11.87
CA ASN A 19 0.91 13.95 -12.85
C ASN A 19 -0.38 13.12 -12.75
N PRO A 20 -1.52 13.65 -13.22
CA PRO A 20 -2.74 12.85 -13.43
C PRO A 20 -2.44 11.59 -14.23
N GLY A 21 -3.12 10.50 -13.88
CA GLY A 21 -2.93 9.19 -14.51
C GLY A 21 -1.76 8.37 -13.94
N CYS A 22 -0.96 8.93 -13.02
CA CYS A 22 0.16 8.19 -12.45
C CYS A 22 -0.32 6.94 -11.69
N HIS A 23 0.47 5.87 -11.80
CA HIS A 23 0.34 4.69 -10.96
C HIS A 23 1.53 4.64 -10.00
N ILE A 24 1.24 4.51 -8.71
CA ILE A 24 2.19 4.29 -7.63
C ILE A 24 2.12 2.84 -7.18
N ASP A 25 3.29 2.22 -7.07
CA ASP A 25 3.50 0.86 -6.59
C ASP A 25 4.40 0.94 -5.34
N ALA A 26 3.80 0.87 -4.15
CA ALA A 26 4.46 1.02 -2.86
C ALA A 26 4.72 -0.35 -2.23
N VAL A 27 6.00 -0.64 -1.96
CA VAL A 27 6.46 -1.97 -1.54
C VAL A 27 7.46 -1.91 -0.38
N GLY A 28 8.12 -0.76 -0.16
CA GLY A 28 9.21 -0.61 0.79
C GLY A 28 8.78 -0.47 2.25
N ALA A 29 7.57 0.03 2.51
CA ALA A 29 7.08 0.24 3.87
C ALA A 29 6.53 -1.05 4.50
N PHE A 30 7.39 -1.82 5.17
CA PHE A 30 6.99 -3.06 5.89
C PHE A 30 7.03 -2.91 7.42
N LYS A 31 7.10 -1.67 7.93
CA LYS A 31 6.92 -1.36 9.36
C LYS A 31 5.94 -0.20 9.53
N PRO A 32 5.17 -0.13 10.62
CA PRO A 32 4.27 1.00 10.92
C PRO A 32 4.95 2.37 10.97
N THR A 33 6.26 2.40 11.24
CA THR A 33 7.07 3.62 11.31
C THR A 33 7.63 4.05 9.96
N MET A 34 7.45 3.24 8.91
CA MET A 34 7.92 3.55 7.55
C MET A 34 6.79 4.15 6.75
N GLN A 35 7.11 5.20 6.00
CA GLN A 35 6.17 5.89 5.13
C GLN A 35 6.95 6.39 3.93
N GLU A 36 6.59 5.90 2.74
CA GLU A 36 7.22 6.29 1.48
C GLU A 36 6.37 7.32 0.73
N VAL A 37 5.06 7.29 0.94
CA VAL A 37 4.09 8.06 0.17
C VAL A 37 3.28 8.98 1.08
N GLY A 38 3.17 10.24 0.66
CA GLY A 38 2.45 11.26 1.41
C GLY A 38 0.93 11.02 1.46
N SER A 39 0.32 11.38 2.60
CA SER A 39 -1.14 11.26 2.82
C SER A 39 -1.96 11.92 1.71
N ARG A 40 -1.52 13.09 1.20
CA ARG A 40 -2.25 13.83 0.15
C ARG A 40 -2.35 13.00 -1.14
N LEU A 41 -1.30 12.28 -1.49
CA LEU A 41 -1.32 11.39 -2.65
C LEU A 41 -2.29 10.23 -2.42
N ILE A 42 -2.21 9.58 -1.26
CA ILE A 42 -3.05 8.41 -0.91
C ILE A 42 -4.53 8.78 -0.94
N ILE A 43 -4.91 9.88 -0.30
CA ILE A 43 -6.30 10.39 -0.27
C ILE A 43 -6.81 10.70 -1.68
N LYS A 44 -5.94 11.17 -2.58
CA LYS A 44 -6.31 11.49 -3.96
C LYS A 44 -6.40 10.25 -4.86
N ALA A 45 -5.70 9.18 -4.51
CA ALA A 45 -5.56 7.99 -5.33
C ALA A 45 -6.72 7.00 -5.15
N ARG A 46 -6.91 6.15 -6.16
CA ARG A 46 -7.65 4.89 -5.99
C ARG A 46 -6.71 3.89 -5.33
N VAL A 47 -6.93 3.62 -4.05
CA VAL A 47 -6.08 2.76 -3.21
C VAL A 47 -6.48 1.30 -3.35
N VAL A 48 -5.57 0.49 -3.86
CA VAL A 48 -5.67 -0.97 -3.92
C VAL A 48 -4.58 -1.54 -3.02
N VAL A 49 -4.87 -2.62 -2.31
CA VAL A 49 -3.92 -3.26 -1.38
C VAL A 49 -3.74 -4.72 -1.73
N ASP A 50 -2.63 -5.34 -1.32
CA ASP A 50 -2.47 -6.78 -1.46
C ASP A 50 -3.36 -7.55 -0.47
N SER A 51 -3.33 -7.15 0.80
CA SER A 51 -4.14 -7.67 1.89
C SER A 51 -4.51 -6.55 2.84
N LEU A 52 -5.81 -6.25 2.94
CA LEU A 52 -6.30 -5.16 3.75
C LEU A 52 -5.91 -5.29 5.24
N PRO A 53 -6.05 -6.45 5.90
CA PRO A 53 -5.61 -6.60 7.29
C PRO A 53 -4.11 -6.32 7.47
N ALA A 54 -3.27 -6.83 6.57
CA ALA A 54 -1.82 -6.71 6.71
C ALA A 54 -1.34 -5.29 6.40
N CYS A 55 -1.86 -4.65 5.35
CA CYS A 55 -1.55 -3.27 5.01
C CYS A 55 -1.93 -2.29 6.13
N LEU A 56 -3.03 -2.53 6.85
CA LEU A 56 -3.42 -1.69 7.98
C LEU A 56 -2.58 -1.92 9.25
N GLU A 57 -1.83 -3.02 9.34
CA GLU A 57 -1.02 -3.36 10.52
C GLU A 57 0.48 -3.15 10.29
N GLU A 58 0.98 -3.34 9.06
CA GLU A 58 2.42 -3.48 8.81
C GLU A 58 3.08 -2.29 8.09
N THR A 59 2.35 -1.40 7.40
CA THR A 59 2.93 -0.19 6.77
C THR A 59 2.52 1.07 7.54
N GLY A 60 3.26 2.17 7.41
CA GLY A 60 2.83 3.50 7.85
C GLY A 60 2.09 4.28 6.77
N ASP A 61 2.19 3.91 5.49
CA ASP A 61 1.58 4.66 4.36
C ASP A 61 0.06 4.79 4.53
N LEU A 62 -0.64 3.72 4.88
CA LEU A 62 -2.09 3.73 5.07
C LEU A 62 -2.54 4.10 6.50
N PRO A 63 -1.94 3.57 7.58
CA PRO A 63 -2.39 3.88 8.94
C PRO A 63 -2.18 5.33 9.36
N VAL A 64 -1.17 6.03 8.85
CA VAL A 64 -0.93 7.45 9.20
C VAL A 64 -2.14 8.33 8.83
N PRO A 65 -2.59 8.41 7.57
CA PRO A 65 -3.76 9.21 7.22
C PRO A 65 -5.05 8.70 7.89
N VAL A 66 -5.18 7.39 8.13
CA VAL A 66 -6.34 6.82 8.83
C VAL A 66 -6.39 7.22 10.31
N CYS A 67 -5.28 7.13 11.02
CA CYS A 67 -5.20 7.51 12.44
C CYS A 67 -5.37 9.03 12.64
N ASN A 68 -4.97 9.83 11.66
CA ASN A 68 -5.17 11.28 11.66
C ASN A 68 -6.63 11.68 11.34
N GLY A 69 -7.47 10.75 10.89
CA GLY A 69 -8.85 11.03 10.47
C GLY A 69 -8.93 11.74 9.12
N GLU A 70 -7.87 11.69 8.31
CA GLU A 70 -7.80 12.27 6.96
C GLU A 70 -8.30 11.30 5.88
N TYR A 71 -8.38 10.01 6.21
CA TYR A 71 -8.77 8.93 5.32
C TYR A 71 -9.53 7.85 6.09
N GLU A 72 -10.66 7.39 5.60
CA GLU A 72 -11.42 6.32 6.23
C GLU A 72 -11.04 4.96 5.66
N ARG A 73 -11.08 3.90 6.49
CA ARG A 73 -10.76 2.53 6.06
C ARG A 73 -11.67 2.03 4.93
N ASN A 74 -12.89 2.55 4.83
CA ASN A 74 -13.87 2.22 3.79
C ASN A 74 -13.57 2.94 2.44
N GLU A 75 -12.64 3.90 2.41
CA GLU A 75 -12.20 4.58 1.19
C GLU A 75 -11.18 3.74 0.42
N ILE A 76 -10.58 2.73 1.05
CA ILE A 76 -9.74 1.74 0.37
C ILE A 76 -10.62 0.99 -0.64
N PHE A 77 -10.25 1.09 -1.92
CA PHE A 77 -11.08 0.61 -3.00
C PHE A 77 -11.26 -0.91 -2.96
N GLY A 78 -10.20 -1.65 -2.63
CA GLY A 78 -10.26 -3.11 -2.52
C GLY A 78 -8.90 -3.79 -2.51
N GLU A 79 -8.93 -5.11 -2.44
CA GLU A 79 -7.77 -5.96 -2.57
C GLU A 79 -7.47 -6.26 -4.05
N LEU A 80 -6.21 -6.50 -4.38
CA LEU A 80 -5.78 -6.84 -5.74
C LEU A 80 -6.50 -8.09 -6.28
N GLY A 81 -6.81 -9.05 -5.40
CA GLY A 81 -7.54 -10.26 -5.73
C GLY A 81 -8.91 -9.98 -6.36
N GLU A 82 -9.67 -9.02 -5.81
CA GLU A 82 -11.00 -8.63 -6.31
C GLU A 82 -10.91 -8.04 -7.74
N ILE A 83 -9.80 -7.39 -8.08
CA ILE A 83 -9.58 -6.85 -9.43
C ILE A 83 -9.20 -7.97 -10.40
N VAL A 84 -8.33 -8.89 -9.97
CA VAL A 84 -7.86 -10.01 -10.79
C VAL A 84 -9.00 -10.98 -11.12
N THR A 85 -9.93 -11.22 -10.18
CA THR A 85 -11.11 -12.07 -10.41
C THR A 85 -12.23 -11.36 -11.21
N GLY A 86 -12.10 -10.06 -11.46
CA GLY A 86 -13.10 -9.26 -12.16
C GLY A 86 -14.29 -8.82 -11.29
N GLU A 87 -14.24 -9.05 -9.98
CA GLU A 87 -15.24 -8.56 -9.02
C GLU A 87 -15.24 -7.03 -8.93
N LYS A 88 -14.06 -6.41 -9.05
CA LYS A 88 -13.86 -4.97 -9.08
C LYS A 88 -13.14 -4.53 -10.34
N GLN A 89 -13.58 -3.40 -10.92
CA GLN A 89 -12.83 -2.77 -12.00
C GLN A 89 -11.62 -2.02 -11.44
N GLY A 90 -10.46 -2.23 -12.04
CA GLY A 90 -9.24 -1.48 -11.75
C GLY A 90 -9.34 -0.01 -12.15
N ARG A 91 -8.43 0.46 -13.00
CA ARG A 91 -8.47 1.83 -13.53
C ARG A 91 -9.66 2.01 -14.47
N THR A 92 -10.47 3.05 -14.23
CA THR A 92 -11.63 3.39 -15.08
C THR A 92 -11.47 4.72 -15.81
N ASP A 93 -10.49 5.54 -15.41
CA ASP A 93 -10.21 6.85 -16.01
C ASP A 93 -8.69 7.03 -16.25
N ALA A 94 -8.35 7.71 -17.34
CA ALA A 94 -6.96 7.92 -17.75
C ALA A 94 -6.23 8.93 -16.85
N GLY A 95 -6.95 9.87 -16.23
CA GLY A 95 -6.41 10.86 -15.30
C GLY A 95 -6.38 10.39 -13.84
N GLN A 96 -7.00 9.26 -13.51
CA GLN A 96 -7.05 8.72 -12.16
C GLN A 96 -5.64 8.40 -11.63
N ILE A 97 -5.29 8.85 -10.43
CA ILE A 97 -4.09 8.35 -9.76
C ILE A 97 -4.44 7.00 -9.14
N THR A 98 -3.62 5.97 -9.36
CA THR A 98 -3.82 4.63 -8.75
C THR A 98 -2.66 4.32 -7.83
N PHE A 99 -2.94 3.87 -6.63
CA PHE A 99 -1.95 3.52 -5.62
C PHE A 99 -2.15 2.05 -5.27
N PHE A 100 -1.09 1.25 -5.39
CA PHE A 100 -1.06 -0.12 -4.93
C PHE A 100 -0.07 -0.22 -3.77
N GLU A 101 -0.52 -0.76 -2.64
CA GLU A 101 0.34 -1.08 -1.50
C GLU A 101 0.52 -2.59 -1.42
N SER A 102 1.77 -3.03 -1.30
CA SER A 102 2.10 -4.40 -0.95
C SER A 102 2.98 -4.47 0.28
N VAL A 103 2.44 -5.12 1.31
CA VAL A 103 3.26 -5.58 2.42
C VAL A 103 3.62 -7.03 2.14
N VAL A 104 4.92 -7.34 1.97
CA VAL A 104 5.43 -8.71 1.71
C VAL A 104 5.13 -9.72 2.85
N SER A 105 4.28 -9.34 3.79
CA SER A 105 3.72 -10.09 4.90
C SER A 105 3.02 -11.37 4.46
N LEU A 106 2.28 -11.38 3.34
CA LEU A 106 1.60 -12.59 2.86
C LEU A 106 2.58 -13.71 2.56
N LEU A 107 3.74 -13.40 1.96
CA LEU A 107 4.80 -14.38 1.76
C LEU A 107 5.37 -14.85 3.11
N LYS A 108 5.57 -13.94 4.08
CA LYS A 108 6.05 -14.30 5.43
C LYS A 108 5.06 -15.21 6.17
N ILE A 109 3.76 -14.91 6.08
CA ILE A 109 2.66 -15.68 6.68
C ILE A 109 2.54 -17.04 5.99
N TRP A 110 2.59 -17.08 4.66
CA TRP A 110 2.54 -18.32 3.89
C TRP A 110 3.75 -19.21 4.17
N LEU A 111 4.97 -18.65 4.19
CA LEU A 111 6.18 -19.36 4.57
C LEU A 111 6.10 -19.91 6.00
N ARG A 112 5.55 -19.16 6.95
CA ARG A 112 5.29 -19.63 8.31
C ARG A 112 4.28 -20.78 8.35
N ARG A 113 3.20 -20.65 7.61
CA ARG A 113 2.03 -21.55 7.69
C ARG A 113 2.21 -22.84 6.89
N VAL A 114 2.91 -22.78 5.76
CA VAL A 114 3.16 -23.94 4.87
C VAL A 114 4.49 -24.62 5.22
N TRP A 115 5.54 -23.85 5.52
CA TRP A 115 6.89 -24.39 5.71
C TRP A 115 7.36 -24.37 7.17
N GLY A 116 6.52 -23.95 8.11
CA GLY A 116 6.87 -23.93 9.54
C GLY A 116 8.04 -23.00 9.88
N LEU A 117 8.38 -22.06 9.00
CA LEU A 117 9.54 -21.19 9.15
C LEU A 117 9.33 -20.21 10.31
N SER A 118 10.10 -20.36 11.38
CA SER A 118 10.20 -19.38 12.47
C SER A 118 11.06 -18.18 12.03
N ARG A 119 11.01 -17.06 12.78
CA ARG A 119 11.83 -15.86 12.46
C ARG A 119 13.30 -16.29 12.37
N CYS A 120 13.86 -16.33 11.16
CA CYS A 120 15.30 -16.28 11.02
C CYS A 120 15.68 -14.86 11.46
N GLY A 121 16.24 -14.73 12.67
CA GLY A 121 16.59 -13.44 13.23
C GLY A 121 17.61 -12.76 12.33
N TYR A 122 17.24 -11.63 11.74
CA TYR A 122 18.22 -10.68 11.23
C TYR A 122 18.89 -10.05 12.45
N ARG A 123 20.22 -10.23 12.57
CA ARG A 123 21.06 -9.44 13.46
C ARG A 123 21.23 -8.03 12.91
#